data_AF-A0A8X6IFC0-F1
#
_entry.id   AF-A0A8X6IFC0-F1
#
_cell.length_a   1.000
_cell.length_b   1.000
_cell.length_c   1.000
_cell.angle_alpha   90.00
_cell.angle_beta   90.00
_cell.angle_gamma   90.00
#
_symmetry.space_group_name_H-M   'P 1'
#
loop_
_entity.id
_entity.type
_entity.pdbx_description
1 polymer ?
#
loop_
_entity_poly.entity_id
_entity_poly.type
_entity_poly.pdbx_seq_one_letter_code
_entity_poly.pdbx_strand_id
1 'polypeptide(L)'
;MNIEALKRIRAPVRRVATEITNAIKTELEREITSNDLIEELLAKLIDKEKQLENFDKEITILTKIDDLEKETEKQQEYRETIITCKVRVNKILNKKEIESRNVPNASSRSEQQYSSLKLPQLQIPQFEGNILKLSDFYSQFEAAIHNSNLSDVEKFNYLKSGLTHEAEIAIRGLTLSAKTTQSH
;
A
#
# COMPACT_ATOMS: atom_id res chain seq x y z
N MET A 1 1.03 -31.10 -4.90
CA MET A 1 -0.12 -30.82 -5.79
C MET A 1 0.41 -30.70 -7.22
N ASN A 2 -0.30 -31.16 -8.26
CA ASN A 2 0.15 -30.99 -9.65
C ASN A 2 -0.14 -29.56 -10.13
N ILE A 3 0.73 -28.98 -10.98
CA ILE A 3 0.59 -27.63 -11.56
C ILE A 3 -0.80 -27.36 -12.17
N GLU A 4 -1.41 -28.35 -12.81
CA GLU A 4 -2.75 -28.20 -13.39
C GLU A 4 -3.84 -28.00 -12.33
N ALA A 5 -3.72 -28.69 -11.19
CA ALA A 5 -4.64 -28.52 -10.08
C ALA A 5 -4.47 -27.13 -9.43
N LEU A 6 -3.23 -26.66 -9.26
CA LEU A 6 -2.94 -25.30 -8.77
C LEU A 6 -3.54 -24.24 -9.70
N LYS A 7 -3.36 -24.37 -11.02
CA LYS A 7 -3.96 -23.48 -12.01
C LYS A 7 -5.49 -23.48 -11.94
N ARG A 8 -6.11 -24.65 -11.75
CA ARG A 8 -7.56 -24.80 -11.61
C ARG A 8 -8.10 -24.12 -10.35
N ILE A 9 -7.35 -24.15 -9.25
CA ILE A 9 -7.74 -23.52 -7.98
C ILE A 9 -7.47 -22.01 -7.99
N ARG A 10 -6.39 -21.56 -8.64
CA ARG A 10 -6.08 -20.13 -8.81
C ARG A 10 -7.14 -19.39 -9.63
N ALA A 11 -7.70 -20.04 -10.66
CA ALA A 11 -8.67 -19.43 -11.57
C ALA A 11 -9.90 -18.76 -10.89
N PRO A 12 -10.63 -19.43 -9.98
CA PRO A 12 -11.74 -18.79 -9.25
C PRO A 12 -11.26 -17.67 -8.30
N VAL A 13 -10.09 -17.80 -7.67
CA VAL A 13 -9.55 -16.73 -6.81
C VAL A 13 -9.27 -15.47 -7.62
N ARG A 14 -8.70 -15.62 -8.83
CA ARG A 14 -8.47 -14.52 -9.76
C ARG A 14 -9.78 -13.85 -10.15
N ARG A 15 -10.80 -14.65 -10.49
CA ARG A 15 -12.14 -14.13 -10.83
C ARG A 15 -12.70 -13.27 -9.70
N VAL A 16 -12.66 -13.77 -8.46
CA VAL A 16 -13.15 -13.03 -7.29
C VAL A 16 -12.36 -11.73 -7.09
N ALA A 17 -11.03 -11.74 -7.25
CA ALA A 17 -10.23 -10.52 -7.17
C ALA A 17 -10.62 -9.49 -8.24
N THR A 18 -10.91 -9.93 -9.47
CA THR A 18 -11.42 -9.06 -10.55
C THR A 18 -12.81 -8.51 -10.22
N GLU A 19 -13.72 -9.32 -9.70
CA GLU A 19 -15.07 -8.90 -9.28
C GLU A 19 -14.98 -7.83 -8.18
N ILE A 20 -14.13 -8.03 -7.17
CA ILE A 20 -13.89 -7.04 -6.11
C ILE A 20 -13.28 -5.76 -6.68
N THR A 21 -12.29 -5.86 -7.58
CA THR A 21 -11.66 -4.69 -8.22
C THR A 21 -12.68 -3.85 -8.98
N ASN A 22 -13.60 -4.51 -9.70
CA ASN A 22 -14.69 -3.83 -10.41
C ASN A 22 -15.69 -3.21 -9.44
N ALA A 23 -16.06 -3.90 -8.36
CA ALA A 23 -16.95 -3.36 -7.33
C ALA A 23 -16.36 -2.10 -6.69
N ILE A 24 -15.07 -2.12 -6.34
CA ILE A 24 -14.34 -0.95 -5.84
C ILE A 24 -14.37 0.17 -6.88
N LYS A 25 -14.06 -0.12 -8.14
CA LYS A 25 -14.08 0.89 -9.21
C LYS A 25 -15.46 1.53 -9.34
N THR A 26 -16.52 0.72 -9.39
CA THR A 26 -17.90 1.21 -9.46
C THR A 26 -18.27 2.05 -8.25
N GLU A 27 -17.87 1.64 -7.05
CA GLU A 27 -18.10 2.41 -5.84
C GLU A 27 -17.40 3.77 -5.92
N LEU A 28 -16.13 3.81 -6.34
CA LEU A 28 -15.35 5.05 -6.50
C LEU A 28 -15.90 6.02 -7.56
N GLU A 29 -16.69 5.53 -8.52
CA GLU A 29 -17.33 6.36 -9.56
C GLU A 29 -18.67 6.98 -9.09
N ARG A 30 -19.16 6.63 -7.90
CA ARG A 30 -20.41 7.19 -7.34
C ARG A 30 -20.19 8.61 -6.81
N GLU A 31 -21.22 9.45 -6.95
CA GLU A 31 -21.26 10.80 -6.37
C GLU A 31 -21.13 10.78 -4.84
N ILE A 32 -21.73 9.77 -4.20
CA ILE A 32 -21.62 9.50 -2.76
C ILE A 32 -21.01 8.12 -2.60
N THR A 33 -19.79 8.11 -2.10
CA THR A 33 -18.94 6.93 -1.89
C THR A 33 -18.97 6.51 -0.44
N SER A 34 -19.24 5.23 -0.16
CA SER A 34 -19.15 4.66 1.17
C SER A 34 -17.71 4.22 1.48
N ASN A 35 -17.03 4.94 2.38
CA ASN A 35 -15.66 4.61 2.77
C ASN A 35 -15.58 3.25 3.47
N ASP A 36 -16.54 2.92 4.33
CA ASP A 36 -16.62 1.63 5.05
C ASP A 36 -16.72 0.44 4.06
N LEU A 37 -17.55 0.59 3.02
CA LEU A 37 -17.65 -0.42 1.96
C LEU A 37 -16.34 -0.54 1.15
N ILE A 38 -15.68 0.58 0.85
CA ILE A 38 -14.39 0.59 0.15
C ILE A 38 -13.32 -0.12 1.00
N GLU A 39 -13.27 0.15 2.30
CA GLU A 39 -12.33 -0.49 3.24
C GLU A 39 -12.60 -1.99 3.34
N GLU A 40 -13.86 -2.41 3.45
CA GLU A 40 -14.25 -3.83 3.47
C GLU A 40 -13.84 -4.55 2.18
N LEU A 41 -14.15 -3.96 1.02
CA LEU A 41 -13.79 -4.51 -0.28
C LEU A 41 -12.26 -4.55 -0.46
N LEU A 42 -11.54 -3.53 0.00
CA LEU A 42 -10.07 -3.49 -0.05
C LEU A 42 -9.45 -4.59 0.81
N ALA A 43 -9.96 -4.82 2.02
CA ALA A 43 -9.50 -5.91 2.88
C ALA A 43 -9.71 -7.29 2.21
N LYS A 44 -10.88 -7.51 1.59
CA LYS A 44 -11.17 -8.71 0.81
C LYS A 44 -10.24 -8.85 -0.41
N LEU A 45 -9.90 -7.74 -1.07
CA LEU A 45 -8.97 -7.74 -2.20
C LEU A 45 -7.56 -8.13 -1.77
N ILE A 46 -7.08 -7.61 -0.65
CA ILE A 46 -5.75 -7.92 -0.08
C ILE A 46 -5.64 -9.41 0.28
N ASP A 47 -6.67 -9.99 0.90
CA ASP A 47 -6.73 -11.43 1.16
C ASP A 47 -6.61 -12.25 -0.14
N LYS A 48 -7.38 -11.88 -1.18
CA LYS A 48 -7.35 -12.58 -2.47
C LYS A 48 -6.03 -12.41 -3.21
N GLU A 49 -5.41 -11.23 -3.15
CA GLU A 49 -4.07 -10.98 -3.67
C GLU A 49 -3.03 -11.89 -3.02
N LYS A 50 -3.08 -12.04 -1.69
CA LYS A 50 -2.18 -12.95 -0.96
C LYS A 50 -2.36 -14.41 -1.38
N GLN A 51 -3.61 -14.85 -1.58
CA GLN A 51 -3.89 -16.19 -2.08
C GLN A 51 -3.33 -16.39 -3.49
N LEU A 52 -3.50 -15.42 -4.38
CA LEU A 52 -2.93 -15.44 -5.72
C LEU A 52 -1.40 -15.50 -5.68
N GLU A 53 -0.76 -14.68 -4.86
CA GLU A 53 0.71 -14.69 -4.71
C GLU A 53 1.23 -16.05 -4.26
N ASN A 54 0.53 -16.73 -3.36
CA ASN A 54 0.91 -18.08 -2.93
C ASN A 54 0.82 -19.08 -4.10
N PHE A 55 -0.31 -19.09 -4.83
CA PHE A 55 -0.46 -19.96 -6.00
C PHE A 55 0.55 -19.64 -7.10
N ASP A 56 0.86 -18.36 -7.32
CA ASP A 56 1.79 -17.92 -8.34
C ASP A 56 3.22 -18.35 -8.02
N LYS A 57 3.67 -18.23 -6.77
CA LYS A 57 4.96 -18.77 -6.33
C LYS A 57 5.07 -20.27 -6.60
N GLU A 58 4.05 -21.04 -6.21
CA GLU A 58 4.04 -22.50 -6.43
C GLU A 58 4.01 -22.85 -7.92
N ILE A 59 3.16 -22.19 -8.71
CA ILE A 59 3.04 -22.43 -10.15
C ILE A 59 4.33 -22.07 -10.87
N THR A 60 4.96 -20.94 -10.53
CA THR A 60 6.24 -20.52 -11.13
C THR A 60 7.34 -21.54 -10.86
N ILE A 61 7.45 -22.08 -9.64
CA ILE A 61 8.43 -23.14 -9.32
C ILE A 61 8.19 -24.42 -10.13
N LEU A 62 6.93 -24.76 -10.42
CA LEU A 62 6.56 -25.98 -11.14
C LEU A 62 6.47 -25.81 -12.67
N THR A 63 6.60 -24.58 -13.18
CA THR A 63 6.48 -24.28 -14.61
C THR A 63 7.78 -24.55 -15.34
N LYS A 64 7.71 -25.17 -16.52
CA LYS A 64 8.87 -25.41 -17.38
C LYS A 64 9.44 -24.08 -17.87
N ILE A 65 10.74 -24.04 -18.09
CA ILE A 65 11.45 -22.81 -18.50
C ILE A 65 10.84 -22.21 -19.78
N ASP A 66 10.53 -23.03 -20.78
CA ASP A 66 9.91 -22.58 -22.04
C ASP A 66 8.53 -21.92 -21.88
N ASP A 67 7.82 -22.22 -20.78
CA ASP A 67 6.48 -21.70 -20.49
C ASP A 67 6.47 -20.61 -19.42
N LEU A 68 7.61 -20.35 -18.75
CA LEU A 68 7.71 -19.40 -17.63
C LEU A 68 7.35 -17.97 -18.02
N GLU A 69 7.80 -17.52 -19.20
CA GLU A 69 7.52 -16.17 -19.70
C GLU A 69 6.01 -15.95 -19.85
N LYS A 70 5.33 -16.86 -20.56
CA LYS A 70 3.87 -16.81 -20.76
C LYS A 70 3.10 -16.90 -19.46
N GLU A 71 3.58 -17.69 -18.52
CA GLU A 71 2.96 -17.81 -17.20
C GLU A 71 3.13 -16.51 -16.40
N THR A 72 4.33 -15.93 -16.42
CA THR A 72 4.64 -14.67 -15.72
C THR A 72 3.85 -13.49 -16.29
N GLU A 73 3.70 -13.40 -17.61
CA GLU A 73 2.89 -12.37 -18.26
C GLU A 73 1.42 -12.43 -17.80
N LYS A 74 0.84 -13.63 -17.76
CA LYS A 74 -0.52 -13.82 -17.23
C LYS A 74 -0.64 -13.40 -15.77
N GLN A 75 0.40 -13.66 -14.96
CA GLN A 75 0.44 -13.24 -13.57
C GLN A 75 0.50 -11.72 -13.43
N GLN A 76 1.27 -11.05 -14.28
CA GLN A 76 1.41 -9.59 -14.26
C GLN A 76 0.10 -8.88 -14.60
N GLU A 77 -0.65 -9.35 -15.61
CA GLU A 77 -1.89 -8.69 -16.06
C GLU A 77 -2.89 -8.41 -14.92
N TYR A 78 -3.17 -9.41 -14.08
CA TYR A 78 -4.08 -9.19 -12.94
C TYR A 78 -3.40 -8.51 -11.76
N ARG A 79 -2.09 -8.68 -11.54
CA ARG A 79 -1.36 -7.96 -10.48
C ARG A 79 -1.35 -6.46 -10.73
N GLU A 80 -1.10 -6.03 -11.96
CA GLU A 80 -1.15 -4.61 -12.34
C GLU A 80 -2.54 -4.01 -12.14
N THR A 81 -3.59 -4.78 -12.47
CA THR A 81 -4.98 -4.39 -12.24
C THR A 81 -5.27 -4.18 -10.75
N ILE A 82 -4.84 -5.11 -9.89
CA ILE A 82 -4.99 -5.02 -8.42
C ILE A 82 -4.20 -3.84 -7.86
N ILE A 83 -2.94 -3.66 -8.26
CA ILE A 83 -2.09 -2.54 -7.82
C ILE A 83 -2.73 -1.21 -8.21
N THR A 84 -3.17 -1.07 -9.45
CA THR A 84 -3.84 0.14 -9.94
C THR A 84 -5.11 0.45 -9.14
N CYS A 85 -5.88 -0.57 -8.78
CA CYS A 85 -7.05 -0.43 -7.92
C CYS A 85 -6.67 0.11 -6.53
N LYS A 86 -5.71 -0.52 -5.85
CA LYS A 86 -5.24 -0.10 -4.52
C LYS A 86 -4.73 1.34 -4.51
N VAL A 87 -3.94 1.73 -5.52
CA VAL A 87 -3.43 3.11 -5.66
C VAL A 87 -4.56 4.12 -5.85
N ARG A 88 -5.58 3.77 -6.65
CA ARG A 88 -6.77 4.64 -6.83
C ARG A 88 -7.55 4.83 -5.54
N VAL A 89 -7.77 3.76 -4.78
CA VAL A 89 -8.45 3.81 -3.48
C VAL A 89 -7.70 4.74 -2.54
N ASN A 90 -6.39 4.52 -2.35
CA ASN A 90 -5.55 5.35 -1.49
C ASN A 90 -5.61 6.83 -1.92
N LYS A 91 -5.44 7.12 -3.21
CA LYS A 91 -5.48 8.49 -3.72
C LYS A 91 -6.79 9.21 -3.38
N ILE A 92 -7.93 8.52 -3.44
CA ILE A 92 -9.24 9.12 -3.17
C ILE A 92 -9.49 9.29 -1.68
N LEU A 93 -9.13 8.29 -0.86
CA LEU A 93 -9.25 8.38 0.60
C LEU A 93 -8.38 9.51 1.16
N ASN A 94 -7.10 9.59 0.75
CA ASN A 94 -6.19 10.65 1.17
C ASN A 94 -6.66 12.05 0.71
N LYS A 95 -7.23 12.17 -0.49
CA LYS A 95 -7.77 13.46 -0.98
C LYS A 95 -8.93 13.94 -0.10
N LYS A 96 -9.86 13.04 0.24
CA LYS A 96 -11.02 13.36 1.09
C LYS A 96 -10.63 13.71 2.53
N GLU A 97 -9.59 13.10 3.08
CA GLU A 97 -9.08 13.47 4.41
C GLU A 97 -8.54 14.90 4.45
N ILE A 98 -7.85 15.33 3.39
CA ILE A 98 -7.34 16.71 3.26
C ILE A 98 -8.49 17.71 3.09
N GLU A 99 -9.53 17.37 2.32
CA GLU A 99 -10.71 18.23 2.13
C GLU A 99 -11.54 18.35 3.42
N SER A 100 -11.63 17.27 4.21
CA SER A 100 -12.36 17.26 5.50
C SER A 100 -11.67 18.09 6.60
N ARG A 101 -10.35 18.28 6.52
CA ARG A 101 -9.57 19.10 7.48
C ARG A 101 -9.59 20.61 7.15
N ASN A 102 -10.06 21.00 5.97
CA ASN A 102 -10.09 22.39 5.51
C ASN A 102 -11.48 23.06 5.63
N VAL A 103 -12.30 22.64 6.60
CA VAL A 103 -13.46 23.44 7.00
C VAL A 103 -12.93 24.59 7.87
N PRO A 104 -13.08 25.88 7.49
CA PRO A 104 -12.74 26.97 8.38
C PRO A 104 -13.80 27.02 9.48
N ASN A 105 -13.56 26.29 10.57
CA ASN A 105 -14.38 26.44 11.77
C ASN A 105 -14.00 27.75 12.46
N ALA A 106 -14.59 28.84 12.01
CA ALA A 106 -14.59 30.10 12.72
C ALA A 106 -15.49 29.95 13.94
N SER A 107 -14.95 29.43 15.05
CA SER A 107 -15.40 29.77 16.40
C SER A 107 -14.48 29.21 17.48
N SER A 108 -14.08 30.14 18.35
CA SER A 108 -13.80 29.95 19.77
C SER A 108 -12.44 29.35 20.18
N ARG A 109 -11.50 30.28 20.39
CA ARG A 109 -10.48 30.28 21.45
C ARG A 109 -10.90 29.42 22.66
N SER A 110 -10.19 28.33 22.90
CA SER A 110 -9.81 27.93 24.26
C SER A 110 -8.53 27.11 24.19
N GLU A 111 -7.55 27.61 24.92
CA GLU A 111 -6.24 27.03 25.11
C GLU A 111 -6.40 25.69 25.84
N GLN A 112 -6.16 24.58 25.17
CA GLN A 112 -5.93 23.31 25.85
C GLN A 112 -4.55 22.79 25.45
N GLN A 113 -3.65 22.92 26.43
CA GLN A 113 -2.34 22.32 26.52
C GLN A 113 -2.30 20.94 25.87
N TYR A 114 -1.54 20.83 24.78
CA TYR A 114 -0.99 19.54 24.37
C TYR A 114 0.02 19.12 25.45
N SER A 115 -0.49 18.28 26.34
CA SER A 115 0.29 17.56 27.32
C SER A 115 1.41 16.84 26.59
N SER A 116 2.63 17.14 27.01
CA SER A 116 3.87 16.52 26.59
C SER A 116 3.86 15.06 27.07
N LEU A 117 3.11 14.20 26.38
CA LEU A 117 3.25 12.76 26.55
C LEU A 117 4.52 12.35 25.83
N LYS A 118 5.60 12.31 26.61
CA LYS A 118 6.80 11.52 26.31
C LYS A 118 6.33 10.12 25.93
N LEU A 119 6.26 9.84 24.63
CA LEU A 119 6.13 8.48 24.12
C LEU A 119 7.35 7.69 24.61
N PRO A 120 7.18 6.43 25.07
CA PRO A 120 8.32 5.56 25.31
C PRO A 120 9.11 5.51 24.00
N GLN A 121 10.42 5.77 24.06
CA GLN A 121 11.32 5.79 22.90
C GLN A 121 10.92 4.66 21.93
N LEU A 122 10.25 5.01 20.82
CA LEU A 122 10.04 4.07 19.72
C LEU A 122 11.48 3.71 19.30
N GLN A 123 11.94 2.53 19.70
CA GLN A 123 13.24 2.05 19.28
C GLN A 123 13.17 1.96 17.77
N ILE A 124 13.93 2.83 17.11
CA ILE A 124 14.00 2.90 15.67
C ILE A 124 14.52 1.54 15.18
N PRO A 125 13.71 0.71 14.50
CA PRO A 125 14.24 -0.49 13.90
C PRO A 125 15.16 -0.03 12.77
N GLN A 126 16.45 -0.27 12.91
CA GLN A 126 17.44 0.23 11.97
C GLN A 126 17.40 -0.62 10.69
N PHE A 127 17.03 -0.02 9.56
CA PHE A 127 17.05 -0.71 8.26
C PHE A 127 18.29 -0.33 7.47
N GLU A 128 19.19 -1.28 7.30
CA GLU A 128 20.49 -1.09 6.64
C GLU A 128 20.46 -1.41 5.14
N GLY A 129 19.28 -1.59 4.53
CA GLY A 129 19.16 -1.86 3.08
C GLY A 129 19.06 -3.34 2.69
N ASN A 130 19.02 -4.27 3.66
CA ASN A 130 18.79 -5.69 3.35
C ASN A 130 17.32 -5.95 3.00
N ILE A 131 17.02 -6.13 1.71
CA ILE A 131 15.68 -6.36 1.17
C ILE A 131 14.96 -7.55 1.84
N LEU A 132 15.70 -8.58 2.29
CA LEU A 132 15.12 -9.73 2.99
C LEU A 132 14.53 -9.36 4.37
N LYS A 133 15.04 -8.29 4.99
CA LYS A 133 14.55 -7.76 6.28
C LYS A 133 13.53 -6.63 6.10
N LEU A 134 13.19 -6.26 4.87
CA LEU A 134 12.27 -5.16 4.58
C LEU A 134 10.86 -5.47 5.10
N SER A 135 10.41 -6.72 4.97
CA SER A 135 9.11 -7.17 5.48
C SER A 135 9.05 -7.06 7.01
N ASP A 136 10.07 -7.57 7.71
CA ASP A 136 10.15 -7.45 9.18
C ASP A 136 10.25 -5.99 9.66
N PHE A 137 10.99 -5.15 8.93
CA PHE A 137 11.05 -3.71 9.21
C PHE A 137 9.69 -3.05 9.02
N TYR A 138 9.00 -3.34 7.92
CA TYR A 138 7.69 -2.75 7.63
C TYR A 138 6.63 -3.20 8.64
N SER A 139 6.61 -4.47 9.06
CA SER A 139 5.71 -4.96 10.11
C SER A 139 5.96 -4.29 11.46
N GLN A 140 7.22 -4.05 11.84
CA GLN A 140 7.56 -3.33 13.08
C GLN A 140 7.19 -1.84 12.98
N PHE A 141 7.42 -1.22 11.83
CA PHE A 141 7.04 0.16 11.54
C PHE A 141 5.52 0.35 11.59
N GLU A 142 4.76 -0.54 10.96
CA GLU A 142 3.30 -0.55 10.97
C GLU A 142 2.75 -0.73 12.40
N ALA A 143 3.27 -1.68 13.17
CA ALA A 143 2.86 -1.89 14.57
C ALA A 143 3.16 -0.68 15.47
N ALA A 144 4.28 0.01 15.24
CA ALA A 144 4.67 1.19 15.99
C ALA A 144 3.80 2.41 15.62
N ILE A 145 3.44 2.57 14.35
CA ILE A 145 2.59 3.67 13.86
C ILE A 145 1.12 3.44 14.15
N HIS A 146 0.65 2.20 14.11
CA HIS A 146 -0.75 1.86 14.36
C HIS A 146 -1.19 2.26 15.78
N ASN A 147 -0.25 2.25 16.74
CA ASN A 147 -0.48 2.72 18.12
C ASN A 147 -0.21 4.23 18.32
N SER A 148 0.13 4.96 17.26
CA SER A 148 0.57 6.36 17.33
C SER A 148 -0.39 7.30 16.59
N ASN A 149 -0.90 8.32 17.26
CA ASN A 149 -1.79 9.34 16.66
C ASN A 149 -1.00 10.41 15.86
N LEU A 150 -0.03 9.97 15.05
CA LEU A 150 0.87 10.83 14.28
C LEU A 150 0.25 11.24 12.94
N SER A 151 0.54 12.44 12.47
CA SER A 151 0.15 12.91 11.14
C SER A 151 0.96 12.20 10.05
N ASP A 152 0.46 12.15 8.81
CA ASP A 152 1.16 11.49 7.69
C ASP A 152 2.57 12.06 7.43
N VAL A 153 2.74 13.37 7.66
CA VAL A 153 4.04 14.05 7.59
C VAL A 153 4.98 13.58 8.70
N GLU A 154 4.46 13.37 9.90
CA GLU A 154 5.23 12.87 11.04
C GLU A 154 5.60 11.41 10.84
N LYS A 155 4.67 10.57 10.34
CA LYS A 155 4.93 9.17 9.95
C LYS A 155 6.02 9.08 8.88
N PHE A 156 6.00 9.97 7.88
CA PHE A 156 7.02 10.02 6.83
C PHE A 156 8.39 10.43 7.35
N ASN A 157 8.44 11.44 8.22
CA ASN A 157 9.69 11.83 8.88
C ASN A 157 10.19 10.72 9.82
N TYR A 158 9.27 9.99 10.46
CA TYR A 158 9.57 8.84 11.30
C TYR A 158 10.19 7.71 10.48
N LEU A 159 9.58 7.38 9.34
CA LEU A 159 10.09 6.40 8.38
C LEU A 159 11.50 6.80 7.93
N LYS A 160 11.68 8.07 7.53
CA LYS A 160 12.96 8.59 7.08
C LYS A 160 14.05 8.49 8.15
N SER A 161 13.70 8.68 9.43
CA SER A 161 14.64 8.55 10.55
C SER A 161 15.07 7.11 10.86
N GLY A 162 14.31 6.10 10.40
CA GLY A 162 14.63 4.67 10.60
C GLY A 162 15.44 4.01 9.49
N LEU A 163 15.79 4.77 8.46
CA LEU A 163 16.58 4.31 7.33
C LEU A 163 18.01 4.81 7.53
N THR A 164 18.97 3.90 7.64
CA THR A 164 20.38 4.26 7.80
C THR A 164 21.23 3.62 6.71
N HIS A 165 22.36 4.25 6.36
CA HIS A 165 23.34 3.74 5.38
C HIS A 165 22.77 3.63 3.94
N GLU A 166 22.74 2.45 3.31
CA GLU A 166 22.40 2.29 1.88
C GLU A 166 20.94 2.63 1.57
N ALA A 167 20.03 2.48 2.54
CA ALA A 167 18.62 2.83 2.36
C ALA A 167 18.40 4.35 2.25
N GLU A 168 19.24 5.18 2.90
CA GLU A 168 19.22 6.64 2.73
C GLU A 168 19.70 7.03 1.32
N ILE A 169 20.70 6.32 0.79
CA ILE A 169 21.27 6.56 -0.55
C ILE A 169 20.25 6.22 -1.65
N ALA A 170 19.50 5.13 -1.49
CA ALA A 170 18.44 4.75 -2.43
C ALA A 170 17.31 5.80 -2.54
N ILE A 171 17.01 6.52 -1.45
CA ILE A 171 15.97 7.55 -1.42
C ILE A 171 16.54 8.93 -1.80
N ARG A 172 17.84 9.18 -1.59
CA ARG A 172 18.52 10.36 -2.14
C ARG A 172 18.52 10.38 -3.67
N GLY A 173 18.48 9.22 -4.33
CA GLY A 173 18.30 9.12 -5.79
C GLY A 173 16.89 9.46 -6.29
N LEU A 174 15.89 9.54 -5.40
CA LEU A 174 14.51 9.91 -5.72
C LEU A 174 14.22 11.41 -5.51
N THR A 175 15.25 12.27 -5.54
CA THR A 175 15.02 13.72 -5.68
C THR A 175 14.11 13.96 -6.89
N LEU A 176 12.94 14.55 -6.63
CA LEU A 176 12.02 15.04 -7.64
C LEU A 176 12.81 15.65 -8.81
N SER A 177 12.89 14.95 -9.94
CA SER A 177 13.08 15.64 -11.22
C SER A 177 11.75 16.30 -11.56
N ALA A 178 11.46 17.38 -10.82
CA ALA A 178 10.51 18.38 -11.23
C ALA A 178 11.13 19.08 -12.45
N LYS A 179 10.90 18.47 -13.61
CA LYS A 179 10.82 19.11 -14.92
C LYS A 179 10.47 20.60 -14.82
N THR A 180 11.48 21.46 -14.86
CA THR A 180 11.31 22.89 -15.05
C THR A 180 10.98 23.13 -16.52
N THR A 181 9.69 23.20 -16.86
CA THR A 181 9.26 23.94 -18.05
C THR A 181 9.27 25.41 -17.69
N GLN A 182 10.21 26.18 -18.23
CA GLN A 182 10.03 27.63 -18.37
C GLN A 182 10.60 28.10 -19.71
N SER A 183 9.73 28.86 -20.37
CA SER A 183 9.79 29.39 -21.72
C SER A 183 10.95 30.36 -21.97
N HIS A 184 11.42 30.37 -23.22
CA HIS A 184 11.56 31.61 -23.98
C HIS A 184 11.45 31.35 -25.49
#